data_AF-H6Q4R3-F1
#
_entry.id   AF-H6Q4R3-F1
#
_cell.length_a   1.000
_cell.length_b   1.000
_cell.length_c   1.000
_cell.angle_alpha   90.00
_cell.angle_beta   90.00
_cell.angle_gamma   90.00
#
_symmetry.space_group_name_H-M   'P 1'
#
loop_
_entity.id
_entity.type
_entity.pdbx_description
1 polymer ?
#
loop_
_entity_poly.entity_id
_entity_poly.type
_entity_poly.pdbx_seq_one_letter_code
_entity_poly.pdbx_strand_id
1 'polypeptide(L)'
;MKELINKNILLGISGSISAYKSLDLIRKLQDQGANVRVVMTRSAQSFVTPLSAAILSNHDVTTDNNFNKNYTVNHIAISKWPDLIIIAPATANILAKLSSGISDDVLSAICLATNSTIAISPSMNTNMYLASATQENLKKLNARGILCWGPEYGIQACGDCGLGRMLNISELLVLTIKYFKSHNCATKNLKILITAGPTRERIDPVRFISNYSSGKMGFAIVKAAIEEGAQVTLISGPVSLPTPKGIFKKINAISAFDMYKAVMLSINNQDIFIACAAITDYRVENFSIQKIKKKHNKQLTLKFIKNPDILSEVASLKYNKRPYIVGFSADTENIKKNAQEKRIRKNIDLICANDISKPNQGFNSNYNELHLFWNQGNMILSIKNKISLAKKLLHQIIVFYEKKNKY
;
A
#
# COMPACT_ATOMS: atom_id res chain seq x y z
N MET A 1 -13.50 15.37 -5.42
CA MET A 1 -12.45 14.38 -5.72
C MET A 1 -12.78 13.14 -4.91
N LYS A 2 -12.74 11.92 -5.47
CA LYS A 2 -13.06 10.69 -4.74
C LYS A 2 -11.97 10.40 -3.70
N GLU A 3 -12.33 10.32 -2.42
CA GLU A 3 -11.35 10.23 -1.31
C GLU A 3 -11.09 8.80 -0.80
N LEU A 4 -11.89 7.82 -1.22
CA LEU A 4 -11.83 6.43 -0.76
C LEU A 4 -11.45 5.43 -1.88
N ILE A 5 -10.78 5.92 -2.93
CA ILE A 5 -10.37 5.09 -4.08
C ILE A 5 -9.52 3.89 -3.61
N ASN A 6 -9.89 2.68 -4.05
CA ASN A 6 -9.24 1.40 -3.71
C ASN A 6 -9.27 1.05 -2.21
N LYS A 7 -10.15 1.66 -1.41
CA LYS A 7 -10.36 1.26 -0.02
C LYS A 7 -11.44 0.20 0.05
N ASN A 8 -11.14 -0.92 0.68
CA ASN A 8 -12.06 -2.03 0.88
C ASN A 8 -12.75 -1.87 2.23
N ILE A 9 -14.07 -1.72 2.24
CA ILE A 9 -14.86 -1.53 3.45
C ILE A 9 -15.86 -2.67 3.59
N LEU A 10 -15.83 -3.36 4.73
CA LEU A 10 -16.85 -4.34 5.07
C LEU A 10 -17.90 -3.68 5.98
N LEU A 11 -19.12 -3.56 5.49
CA LEU A 11 -20.24 -3.00 6.24
C LEU A 11 -21.05 -4.12 6.92
N GLY A 12 -20.96 -4.20 8.24
CA GLY A 12 -21.79 -5.05 9.08
C GLY A 12 -23.10 -4.37 9.45
N ILE A 13 -24.23 -5.01 9.19
CA ILE A 13 -25.57 -4.51 9.53
C ILE A 13 -26.17 -5.41 10.61
N SER A 14 -26.51 -4.81 11.77
CA SER A 14 -27.21 -5.49 12.86
C SER A 14 -28.69 -5.07 12.95
N GLY A 15 -29.51 -5.83 13.68
CA GLY A 15 -30.97 -5.65 13.73
C GLY A 15 -31.41 -4.44 14.55
N SER A 16 -31.51 -3.27 13.92
CA SER A 16 -32.07 -2.05 14.49
C SER A 16 -32.99 -1.36 13.47
N ILE A 17 -33.94 -0.55 13.96
CA ILE A 17 -34.78 0.30 13.12
C ILE A 17 -33.97 1.21 12.20
N SER A 18 -32.74 1.58 12.57
CA SER A 18 -31.86 2.41 11.73
C SER A 18 -31.12 1.64 10.63
N ALA A 19 -31.36 0.33 10.45
CA ALA A 19 -30.70 -0.49 9.43
C ALA A 19 -30.95 0.00 7.99
N TYR A 20 -32.08 0.67 7.73
CA TYR A 20 -32.34 1.28 6.42
C TYR A 20 -31.33 2.37 6.07
N LYS A 21 -30.77 3.09 7.06
CA LYS A 21 -29.75 4.13 6.83
C LYS A 21 -28.47 3.53 6.24
N SER A 22 -28.17 2.27 6.57
CA SER A 22 -27.00 1.56 6.05
C SER A 22 -27.04 1.37 4.54
N LEU A 23 -28.24 1.33 3.93
CA LEU A 23 -28.39 1.27 2.47
C LEU A 23 -27.90 2.56 1.80
N ASP A 24 -28.19 3.73 2.39
CA ASP A 24 -27.66 5.01 1.90
C ASP A 24 -26.14 5.13 2.15
N LEU A 25 -25.65 4.61 3.27
CA LEU A 25 -24.21 4.57 3.56
C LEU A 25 -23.42 3.81 2.48
N ILE A 26 -23.94 2.68 1.96
CA ILE A 26 -23.31 1.94 0.87
C ILE A 26 -23.08 2.86 -0.34
N ARG A 27 -24.12 3.58 -0.78
CA ARG A 27 -24.03 4.50 -1.92
C ARG A 27 -23.02 5.61 -1.67
N LYS A 28 -23.09 6.27 -0.50
CA LYS A 28 -22.19 7.38 -0.16
C LYS A 28 -20.72 6.97 -0.10
N LEU A 29 -20.42 5.77 0.36
CA LEU A 29 -19.06 5.22 0.35
C LEU A 29 -18.58 4.92 -1.08
N GLN A 30 -19.43 4.33 -1.93
CA GLN A 30 -19.13 4.05 -3.34
C GLN A 30 -18.96 5.34 -4.18
N ASP A 31 -19.75 6.38 -3.90
CA ASP A 31 -19.62 7.70 -4.52
C ASP A 31 -18.20 8.28 -4.27
N GLN A 32 -17.63 8.01 -3.10
CA GLN A 32 -16.25 8.35 -2.76
C GLN A 32 -15.19 7.37 -3.30
N GLY A 33 -15.60 6.31 -4.01
CA GLY A 33 -14.71 5.36 -4.68
C GLY A 33 -14.31 4.13 -3.86
N ALA A 34 -14.96 3.88 -2.72
CA ALA A 34 -14.72 2.68 -1.92
C ALA A 34 -15.32 1.43 -2.58
N ASN A 35 -14.66 0.29 -2.37
CA ASN A 35 -15.25 -1.03 -2.60
C ASN A 35 -15.98 -1.44 -1.32
N VAL A 36 -17.29 -1.69 -1.39
CA VAL A 36 -18.10 -1.99 -0.21
C VAL A 36 -18.68 -3.39 -0.31
N ARG A 37 -18.40 -4.25 0.67
CA ARG A 37 -19.08 -5.55 0.84
C ARG A 37 -19.94 -5.51 2.08
N VAL A 38 -21.03 -6.29 2.09
CA VAL A 38 -22.00 -6.24 3.17
C VAL A 38 -22.11 -7.61 3.86
N VAL A 39 -22.16 -7.57 5.19
CA VAL A 39 -22.49 -8.73 6.04
C VAL A 39 -23.70 -8.35 6.88
N MET A 40 -24.71 -9.22 6.91
CA MET A 40 -25.93 -8.98 7.66
C MET A 40 -26.18 -10.08 8.68
N THR A 41 -26.45 -9.67 9.92
CA THR A 41 -27.00 -10.58 10.94
C THR A 41 -28.40 -11.06 10.53
N ARG A 42 -28.84 -12.22 11.06
CA ARG A 42 -30.23 -12.67 10.90
C ARG A 42 -31.26 -11.60 11.27
N SER A 43 -31.09 -10.90 12.39
CA SER A 43 -32.02 -9.84 12.83
C SER A 43 -32.04 -8.62 11.91
N ALA A 44 -30.91 -8.27 11.26
CA ALA A 44 -30.90 -7.18 10.29
C ALA A 44 -31.78 -7.47 9.06
N GLN A 45 -31.88 -8.74 8.66
CA GLN A 45 -32.67 -9.17 7.51
C GLN A 45 -34.18 -8.94 7.69
N SER A 46 -34.64 -8.77 8.92
CA SER A 46 -36.03 -8.39 9.24
C SER A 46 -36.32 -6.90 9.02
N PHE A 47 -35.29 -6.04 8.94
CA PHE A 47 -35.44 -4.60 8.71
C PHE A 47 -35.10 -4.19 7.28
N VAL A 48 -34.07 -4.80 6.70
CA VAL A 48 -33.63 -4.56 5.32
C VAL A 48 -33.30 -5.89 4.66
N THR A 49 -33.61 -6.02 3.37
CA THR A 49 -33.40 -7.30 2.67
C THR A 49 -31.95 -7.45 2.17
N PRO A 50 -31.38 -8.68 2.16
CA PRO A 50 -30.11 -8.95 1.50
C PRO A 50 -30.09 -8.53 0.03
N LEU A 51 -31.23 -8.65 -0.69
CA LEU A 51 -31.33 -8.25 -2.09
C LEU A 51 -31.08 -6.75 -2.28
N SER A 52 -31.69 -5.90 -1.45
CA SER A 52 -31.47 -4.44 -1.52
C SER A 52 -30.00 -4.09 -1.28
N ALA A 53 -29.37 -4.71 -0.27
CA ALA A 53 -27.96 -4.49 0.01
C ALA A 53 -27.04 -5.03 -1.09
N ALA A 54 -27.39 -6.15 -1.73
CA ALA A 54 -26.61 -6.74 -2.83
C ALA A 54 -26.61 -5.83 -4.06
N ILE A 55 -27.79 -5.36 -4.47
CA ILE A 55 -27.95 -4.45 -5.62
C ILE A 55 -27.18 -3.16 -5.39
N LEU A 56 -27.23 -2.59 -4.18
CA LEU A 56 -26.53 -1.36 -3.88
C LEU A 56 -25.01 -1.55 -3.79
N SER A 57 -24.55 -2.64 -3.19
CA SER A 57 -23.12 -2.90 -3.05
C SER A 57 -22.46 -3.43 -4.32
N ASN A 58 -23.24 -3.88 -5.32
CA ASN A 58 -22.77 -4.63 -6.48
C ASN A 58 -21.97 -5.90 -6.10
N HIS A 59 -22.31 -6.50 -4.96
CA HIS A 59 -21.67 -7.68 -4.42
C HIS A 59 -22.67 -8.58 -3.70
N ASP A 60 -22.39 -9.87 -3.64
CA ASP A 60 -23.17 -10.79 -2.82
C ASP A 60 -23.09 -10.40 -1.34
N VAL A 61 -24.24 -10.47 -0.67
CA VAL A 61 -24.34 -10.20 0.76
C VAL A 61 -24.08 -11.48 1.54
N THR A 62 -23.16 -11.40 2.49
CA THR A 62 -22.85 -12.51 3.39
C THR A 62 -23.85 -12.54 4.54
N THR A 63 -24.47 -13.69 4.75
CA THR A 63 -25.44 -13.94 5.83
C THR A 63 -25.20 -15.34 6.40
N ASP A 64 -25.71 -15.61 7.60
CA ASP A 64 -25.65 -16.95 8.22
C ASP A 64 -26.20 -18.06 7.30
N ASN A 65 -27.24 -17.75 6.51
CA ASN A 65 -27.90 -18.69 5.61
C ASN A 65 -27.07 -19.09 4.39
N ASN A 66 -26.19 -18.21 3.93
CA ASN A 66 -25.39 -18.42 2.71
C ASN A 66 -23.94 -18.78 3.03
N PHE A 67 -23.55 -18.62 4.29
CA PHE A 67 -22.20 -18.86 4.79
C PHE A 67 -21.77 -20.34 4.70
N ASN A 68 -22.70 -21.28 4.90
CA ASN A 68 -22.41 -22.73 4.89
C ASN A 68 -22.73 -23.44 3.56
N LYS A 69 -23.28 -22.74 2.55
CA LYS A 69 -23.74 -23.39 1.31
C LYS A 69 -22.63 -23.65 0.31
N ASN A 70 -21.56 -22.87 0.36
CA ASN A 70 -20.42 -22.97 -0.53
C ASN A 70 -19.14 -23.09 0.33
N TYR A 71 -18.51 -24.27 0.35
CA TYR A 71 -17.22 -24.52 1.03
C TYR A 71 -16.09 -23.53 0.64
N THR A 72 -16.31 -22.73 -0.41
CA THR A 72 -15.43 -21.66 -0.91
C THR A 72 -15.54 -20.33 -0.17
N VAL A 73 -16.61 -20.04 0.57
CA VAL A 73 -16.76 -18.76 1.31
C VAL A 73 -16.42 -18.96 2.79
N ASN A 74 -15.13 -18.94 3.10
CA ASN A 74 -14.65 -19.03 4.47
C ASN A 74 -14.71 -17.64 5.15
N HIS A 75 -15.31 -17.53 6.35
CA HIS A 75 -15.29 -16.31 7.19
C HIS A 75 -13.87 -15.73 7.31
N ILE A 76 -12.86 -16.59 7.32
CA ILE A 76 -11.45 -16.22 7.33
C ILE A 76 -11.07 -15.43 6.06
N ALA A 77 -11.53 -15.84 4.88
CA ALA A 77 -11.24 -15.14 3.63
C ALA A 77 -11.88 -13.74 3.62
N ILE A 78 -13.12 -13.62 4.11
CA ILE A 78 -13.80 -12.32 4.22
C ILE A 78 -13.11 -11.45 5.28
N SER A 79 -12.72 -12.02 6.43
CA SER A 79 -12.08 -11.26 7.52
C SER A 79 -10.73 -10.62 7.15
N LYS A 80 -10.05 -11.15 6.13
CA LYS A 80 -8.78 -10.63 5.61
C LYS A 80 -8.92 -9.61 4.48
N TRP A 81 -10.13 -9.45 3.93
CA TRP A 81 -10.38 -8.57 2.79
C TRP A 81 -10.47 -7.06 3.11
N PRO A 82 -11.12 -6.61 4.20
CA PRO A 82 -11.35 -5.18 4.42
C PRO A 82 -10.10 -4.45 4.92
N ASP A 83 -9.96 -3.18 4.55
CA ASP A 83 -9.06 -2.24 5.21
C ASP A 83 -9.70 -1.61 6.47
N LEU A 84 -11.03 -1.64 6.54
CA LEU A 84 -11.86 -1.17 7.66
C LEU A 84 -13.18 -1.97 7.71
N ILE A 85 -13.58 -2.40 8.90
CA ILE A 85 -14.94 -2.90 9.15
C ILE A 85 -15.74 -1.79 9.81
N ILE A 86 -16.93 -1.49 9.27
CA ILE A 86 -17.89 -0.57 9.88
C ILE A 86 -19.13 -1.37 10.28
N ILE A 87 -19.54 -1.33 11.54
CA ILE A 87 -20.80 -1.90 12.01
C ILE A 87 -21.78 -0.77 12.23
N ALA A 88 -22.72 -0.60 11.30
CA ALA A 88 -23.70 0.48 11.33
C ALA A 88 -25.03 -0.06 10.82
N PRO A 89 -26.07 -0.15 11.66
CA PRO A 89 -26.04 0.08 13.11
C PRO A 89 -25.31 -1.03 13.87
N ALA A 90 -24.77 -0.68 15.05
CA ALA A 90 -24.29 -1.59 16.08
C ALA A 90 -25.26 -1.60 17.27
N THR A 91 -26.06 -2.65 17.41
CA THR A 91 -26.96 -2.85 18.56
C THR A 91 -26.25 -3.25 19.84
N ALA A 92 -26.89 -3.10 21.00
CA ALA A 92 -26.35 -3.58 22.28
C ALA A 92 -25.91 -5.06 22.22
N ASN A 93 -26.66 -5.90 21.50
CA ASN A 93 -26.34 -7.31 21.31
C ASN A 93 -24.99 -7.52 20.60
N ILE A 94 -24.73 -6.83 19.48
CA ILE A 94 -23.45 -6.99 18.79
C ILE A 94 -22.29 -6.44 19.63
N LEU A 95 -22.50 -5.36 20.39
CA LEU A 95 -21.50 -4.84 21.32
C LEU A 95 -21.14 -5.86 22.42
N ALA A 96 -22.15 -6.53 22.99
CA ALA A 96 -21.96 -7.58 23.97
C ALA A 96 -21.16 -8.76 23.40
N LYS A 97 -21.51 -9.20 22.18
CA LYS A 97 -20.78 -10.28 21.49
C LYS A 97 -19.33 -9.94 21.24
N LEU A 98 -19.05 -8.76 20.68
CA LEU A 98 -17.68 -8.30 20.40
C LEU A 98 -16.85 -8.14 21.68
N SER A 99 -17.45 -7.65 22.77
CA SER A 99 -16.74 -7.46 24.03
C SER A 99 -16.41 -8.79 24.71
N SER A 100 -17.27 -9.80 24.55
CA SER A 100 -17.10 -11.12 25.16
C SER A 100 -16.40 -12.14 24.26
N GLY A 101 -16.16 -11.81 22.99
CA GLY A 101 -15.56 -12.73 22.01
C GLY A 101 -16.52 -13.84 21.55
N ILE A 102 -17.83 -13.59 21.60
CA ILE A 102 -18.84 -14.52 21.10
C ILE A 102 -18.86 -14.43 19.57
N SER A 103 -18.80 -15.59 18.90
CA SER A 103 -18.75 -15.72 17.44
C SER A 103 -19.81 -16.71 16.91
N ASP A 104 -21.04 -16.55 17.35
CA ASP A 104 -22.18 -17.42 17.06
C ASP A 104 -22.96 -17.03 15.78
N ASP A 105 -22.61 -15.90 15.16
CA ASP A 105 -23.10 -15.49 13.84
C ASP A 105 -21.95 -15.04 12.93
N VAL A 106 -22.20 -14.97 11.61
CA VAL A 106 -21.16 -14.70 10.62
C VAL A 106 -20.50 -13.33 10.81
N LEU A 107 -21.24 -12.31 11.26
CA LEU A 107 -20.68 -10.97 11.49
C LEU A 107 -19.71 -11.00 12.67
N SER A 108 -20.14 -11.54 13.80
CA SER A 108 -19.31 -11.67 15.00
C SER A 108 -18.10 -12.59 14.78
N ALA A 109 -18.25 -13.68 14.02
CA ALA A 109 -17.14 -14.55 13.64
C ALA A 109 -16.10 -13.83 12.75
N ILE A 110 -16.54 -13.04 11.77
CA ILE A 110 -15.63 -12.23 10.95
C ILE A 110 -14.90 -11.19 11.82
N CYS A 111 -15.62 -10.52 12.72
CA CYS A 111 -15.03 -9.52 13.60
C CYS A 111 -14.04 -10.10 14.61
N LEU A 112 -14.23 -11.34 15.05
CA LEU A 112 -13.27 -12.02 15.93
C LEU A 112 -12.01 -12.47 15.18
N ALA A 113 -12.13 -12.82 13.90
CA ALA A 113 -11.04 -13.35 13.07
C ALA A 113 -10.24 -12.29 12.28
N THR A 114 -10.70 -11.03 12.26
CA THR A 114 -10.07 -9.99 11.44
C THR A 114 -8.84 -9.38 12.10
N ASN A 115 -7.89 -8.93 11.28
CA ASN A 115 -6.80 -8.04 11.71
C ASN A 115 -7.08 -6.57 11.37
N SER A 116 -8.21 -6.29 10.73
CA SER A 116 -8.58 -4.95 10.29
C SER A 116 -9.22 -4.17 11.43
N THR A 117 -9.03 -2.85 11.45
CA THR A 117 -9.68 -1.98 12.43
C THR A 117 -11.20 -2.12 12.30
N ILE A 118 -11.88 -2.16 13.45
CA ILE A 118 -13.34 -2.17 13.53
C ILE A 118 -13.82 -0.82 14.05
N ALA A 119 -14.79 -0.24 13.36
CA ALA A 119 -15.54 0.92 13.79
C ALA A 119 -17.00 0.54 14.03
N ILE A 120 -17.58 0.97 15.14
CA ILE A 120 -18.98 0.72 15.51
C ILE A 120 -19.76 2.03 15.53
N SER A 121 -20.99 2.02 15.01
CA SER A 121 -21.95 3.13 15.21
C SER A 121 -23.13 2.66 16.03
N PRO A 122 -23.12 2.90 17.36
CA PRO A 122 -24.16 2.42 18.26
C PRO A 122 -25.56 2.89 17.87
N SER A 123 -26.55 1.99 17.95
CA SER A 123 -27.96 2.32 17.76
C SER A 123 -28.86 1.48 18.67
N MET A 124 -29.48 2.13 19.65
CA MET A 124 -30.38 1.52 20.63
C MET A 124 -31.17 2.60 21.38
N ASN A 125 -32.17 2.20 22.17
CA ASN A 125 -32.88 3.12 23.05
C ASN A 125 -31.93 3.75 24.10
N THR A 126 -32.25 4.95 24.60
CA THR A 126 -31.45 5.66 25.61
C THR A 126 -31.13 4.82 26.83
N ASN A 127 -32.11 4.12 27.39
CA ASN A 127 -31.93 3.30 28.58
C ASN A 127 -31.00 2.11 28.31
N MET A 128 -31.09 1.52 27.11
CA MET A 128 -30.17 0.47 26.69
C MET A 128 -28.75 0.99 26.52
N TYR A 129 -28.59 2.20 25.98
CA TYR A 129 -27.27 2.80 25.82
C TYR A 129 -26.64 3.12 27.17
N LEU A 130 -27.40 3.73 28.09
CA LEU A 130 -26.93 4.13 29.41
C LEU A 130 -26.77 2.98 30.41
N ALA A 131 -27.31 1.78 30.12
CA ALA A 131 -27.17 0.62 30.98
C ALA A 131 -25.69 0.27 31.26
N SER A 132 -25.39 -0.11 32.52
CA SER A 132 -24.02 -0.41 32.97
C SER A 132 -23.33 -1.43 32.06
N ALA A 133 -24.04 -2.51 31.70
CA ALA A 133 -23.51 -3.56 30.82
C ALA A 133 -23.06 -3.00 29.45
N THR A 134 -23.85 -2.11 28.84
CA THR A 134 -23.49 -1.49 27.56
C THR A 134 -22.28 -0.57 27.70
N GLN A 135 -22.24 0.24 28.76
CA GLN A 135 -21.13 1.15 29.04
C GLN A 135 -19.82 0.40 29.33
N GLU A 136 -19.87 -0.70 30.09
CA GLU A 136 -18.74 -1.60 30.31
C GLU A 136 -18.24 -2.24 29.01
N ASN A 137 -19.17 -2.70 28.16
CA ASN A 137 -18.82 -3.27 26.86
C ASN A 137 -18.13 -2.21 25.98
N LEU A 138 -18.67 -1.00 25.90
CA LEU A 138 -18.05 0.10 25.14
C LEU A 138 -16.65 0.44 25.67
N LYS A 139 -16.46 0.49 26.99
CA LYS A 139 -15.13 0.69 27.60
C LYS A 139 -14.15 -0.42 27.20
N LYS A 140 -14.57 -1.70 27.29
CA LYS A 140 -13.74 -2.85 26.88
C LYS A 140 -13.39 -2.81 25.39
N LEU A 141 -14.35 -2.48 24.54
CA LEU A 141 -14.15 -2.39 23.09
C LEU A 141 -13.17 -1.26 22.73
N ASN A 142 -13.34 -0.08 23.35
CA ASN A 142 -12.43 1.05 23.15
C ASN A 142 -11.00 0.72 23.62
N ALA A 143 -10.85 0.05 24.77
CA ALA A 143 -9.55 -0.42 25.25
C ALA A 143 -8.88 -1.44 24.31
N ARG A 144 -9.66 -2.17 23.50
CA ARG A 144 -9.17 -3.08 22.44
C ARG A 144 -8.90 -2.38 21.10
N GLY A 145 -9.01 -1.05 21.04
CA GLY A 145 -8.76 -0.26 19.83
C GLY A 145 -9.92 -0.22 18.83
N ILE A 146 -11.13 -0.64 19.24
CA ILE A 146 -12.33 -0.51 18.40
C ILE A 146 -12.81 0.94 18.43
N LEU A 147 -13.00 1.51 17.25
CA LEU A 147 -13.42 2.91 17.09
C LEU A 147 -14.92 3.04 17.40
N CYS A 148 -15.27 3.85 18.38
CA CYS A 148 -16.67 4.14 18.73
C CYS A 148 -17.13 5.44 18.05
N TRP A 149 -18.04 5.34 17.07
CA TRP A 149 -18.58 6.47 16.32
C TRP A 149 -20.05 6.73 16.68
N GLY A 150 -20.24 7.65 17.62
CA GLY A 150 -21.54 7.98 18.20
C GLY A 150 -21.78 7.29 19.55
N PRO A 151 -23.04 7.20 20.00
CA PRO A 151 -24.27 7.59 19.32
C PRO A 151 -24.50 9.11 19.29
N GLU A 152 -25.51 9.52 18.53
CA GLU A 152 -26.08 10.87 18.51
C GLU A 152 -27.21 11.02 19.56
N TYR A 153 -27.43 12.27 20.00
CA TYR A 153 -28.59 12.67 20.80
C TYR A 153 -29.76 13.07 19.90
N GLY A 154 -30.99 12.65 20.24
CA GLY A 154 -32.19 13.18 19.60
C GLY A 154 -33.43 12.32 19.82
N ILE A 155 -34.52 12.65 19.12
CA ILE A 155 -35.81 11.94 19.21
C ILE A 155 -35.68 10.53 18.62
N GLN A 156 -36.12 9.52 19.37
CA GLN A 156 -36.01 8.10 19.04
C GLN A 156 -37.35 7.56 18.51
N ALA A 157 -37.31 6.36 17.91
CA ALA A 157 -38.51 5.75 17.34
C ALA A 157 -39.61 5.46 18.37
N CYS A 158 -39.25 5.34 19.67
CA CYS A 158 -40.20 5.19 20.78
C CYS A 158 -40.82 6.52 21.25
N GLY A 159 -40.39 7.67 20.72
CA GLY A 159 -40.83 9.00 21.14
C GLY A 159 -39.91 9.69 22.17
N ASP A 160 -39.02 8.95 22.83
CA ASP A 160 -38.06 9.50 23.80
C ASP A 160 -37.01 10.40 23.13
N CYS A 161 -36.47 11.37 23.86
CA CYS A 161 -35.34 12.19 23.43
C CYS A 161 -34.10 11.83 24.26
N GLY A 162 -33.00 11.43 23.61
CA GLY A 162 -31.79 11.02 24.33
C GLY A 162 -30.68 10.46 23.45
N LEU A 163 -29.55 10.11 24.07
CA LEU A 163 -28.42 9.45 23.42
C LEU A 163 -28.80 8.03 23.01
N GLY A 164 -28.48 7.61 21.79
CA GLY A 164 -28.74 6.24 21.34
C GLY A 164 -29.04 6.12 19.84
N ARG A 165 -29.17 7.24 19.14
CA ARG A 165 -29.34 7.25 17.68
C ARG A 165 -28.02 6.91 16.99
N MET A 166 -28.10 6.12 15.92
CA MET A 166 -26.97 5.97 15.00
C MET A 166 -26.61 7.32 14.42
N LEU A 167 -25.32 7.59 14.24
CA LEU A 167 -24.84 8.79 13.56
C LEU A 167 -25.47 8.92 12.17
N ASN A 168 -25.63 10.16 11.71
CA ASN A 168 -26.08 10.43 10.35
C ASN A 168 -25.01 10.01 9.32
N ILE A 169 -25.46 9.71 8.11
CA ILE A 169 -24.61 9.13 7.06
C ILE A 169 -23.46 10.05 6.68
N SER A 170 -23.71 11.37 6.63
CA SER A 170 -22.68 12.37 6.36
C SER A 170 -21.55 12.34 7.40
N GLU A 171 -21.88 12.15 8.68
CA GLU A 171 -20.88 12.09 9.75
C GLU A 171 -20.07 10.80 9.68
N LEU A 172 -20.73 9.66 9.47
CA LEU A 172 -20.05 8.37 9.26
C LEU A 172 -19.11 8.43 8.05
N LEU A 173 -19.51 9.11 6.98
CA LEU A 173 -18.66 9.31 5.80
C LEU A 173 -17.43 10.14 6.14
N VAL A 174 -17.60 11.26 6.87
CA VAL A 174 -16.49 12.12 7.31
C VAL A 174 -15.51 11.34 8.21
N LEU A 175 -16.03 10.57 9.17
CA LEU A 175 -15.21 9.75 10.06
C LEU A 175 -14.45 8.66 9.30
N THR A 176 -15.09 8.03 8.32
CA THR A 176 -14.45 7.04 7.44
C THR A 176 -13.31 7.66 6.63
N ILE A 177 -13.55 8.81 6.01
CA ILE A 177 -12.52 9.56 5.27
C ILE A 177 -11.38 9.97 6.20
N LYS A 178 -11.69 10.46 7.40
CA LYS A 178 -10.69 10.86 8.40
C LYS A 178 -9.85 9.67 8.86
N TYR A 179 -10.47 8.51 9.07
CA TYR A 179 -9.76 7.27 9.39
C TYR A 179 -8.75 6.94 8.30
N PHE A 180 -9.18 6.86 7.03
CA PHE A 180 -8.27 6.55 5.94
C PHE A 180 -7.22 7.65 5.70
N LYS A 181 -7.53 8.92 5.91
CA LYS A 181 -6.53 10.02 5.83
C LYS A 181 -5.48 9.94 6.93
N SER A 182 -5.87 9.60 8.15
CA SER A 182 -4.96 9.47 9.30
C SER A 182 -4.13 8.18 9.26
N HIS A 183 -4.66 7.10 8.68
CA HIS A 183 -3.98 5.82 8.54
C HIS A 183 -3.26 5.65 7.18
N ASN A 184 -3.50 6.56 6.22
CA ASN A 184 -2.62 6.79 5.07
C ASN A 184 -1.36 7.62 5.45
N CYS A 185 -1.16 7.98 6.72
CA CYS A 185 -0.03 8.82 7.14
C CYS A 185 1.33 8.10 7.20
N ALA A 186 1.39 6.79 6.95
CA ALA A 186 2.64 6.03 7.01
C ALA A 186 3.76 6.64 6.13
N THR A 187 3.40 7.32 5.04
CA THR A 187 4.32 8.06 4.15
C THR A 187 4.41 9.55 4.40
N LYS A 188 3.49 10.15 5.15
CA LYS A 188 3.25 11.60 5.13
C LYS A 188 4.37 12.44 5.76
N ASN A 189 5.43 11.80 6.25
CA ASN A 189 6.67 12.43 6.69
C ASN A 189 7.93 11.63 6.29
N LEU A 190 7.80 10.58 5.48
CA LEU A 190 8.96 9.77 5.11
C LEU A 190 9.83 10.50 4.10
N LYS A 191 11.13 10.49 4.34
CA LYS A 191 12.17 10.95 3.42
C LYS A 191 12.62 9.75 2.60
N ILE A 192 12.27 9.76 1.31
CA ILE A 192 12.55 8.64 0.41
C ILE A 192 13.53 9.11 -0.66
N LEU A 193 14.71 8.48 -0.71
CA LEU A 193 15.68 8.67 -1.78
C LEU A 193 15.50 7.58 -2.84
N ILE A 194 15.29 7.99 -4.09
CA ILE A 194 15.03 7.08 -5.22
C ILE A 194 16.07 7.32 -6.30
N THR A 195 16.74 6.27 -6.77
CA THR A 195 17.52 6.31 -8.02
C THR A 195 16.67 5.79 -9.17
N ALA A 196 16.70 6.45 -10.33
CA ALA A 196 15.94 6.02 -11.51
C ALA A 196 16.69 6.31 -12.81
N GLY A 197 16.37 5.56 -13.87
CA GLY A 197 16.98 5.72 -15.20
C GLY A 197 18.27 4.92 -15.38
N PRO A 198 18.89 4.98 -16.57
CA PRO A 198 20.17 4.33 -16.85
C PRO A 198 21.36 5.18 -16.37
N THR A 199 22.57 4.66 -16.48
CA THR A 199 23.80 5.47 -16.47
C THR A 199 24.48 5.39 -17.83
N ARG A 200 25.26 6.41 -18.21
CA ARG A 200 26.01 6.48 -19.46
C ARG A 200 27.49 6.62 -19.18
N GLU A 201 28.24 5.56 -19.44
CA GLU A 201 29.70 5.51 -19.28
C GLU A 201 30.36 5.94 -20.57
N ARG A 202 31.01 7.11 -20.57
CA ARG A 202 31.59 7.70 -21.78
C ARG A 202 32.75 6.84 -22.31
N ILE A 203 32.76 6.63 -23.61
CA ILE A 203 33.92 6.12 -24.36
C ILE A 203 34.69 7.31 -24.94
N ASP A 204 33.96 8.23 -25.58
CA ASP A 204 34.45 9.49 -26.13
C ASP A 204 33.33 10.56 -26.02
N PRO A 205 33.46 11.78 -26.57
CA PRO A 205 32.39 12.79 -26.50
C PRO A 205 31.10 12.41 -27.23
N VAL A 206 31.12 11.39 -28.09
CA VAL A 206 30.00 11.00 -28.97
C VAL A 206 29.39 9.67 -28.53
N ARG A 207 30.21 8.76 -28.00
CA ARG A 207 29.84 7.37 -27.70
C ARG A 207 29.89 7.08 -26.21
N PHE A 208 28.96 6.25 -25.75
CA PHE A 208 28.87 5.79 -24.38
C PHE A 208 28.29 4.38 -24.30
N ILE A 209 28.43 3.75 -23.14
CA ILE A 209 27.83 2.45 -22.80
C ILE A 209 26.74 2.68 -21.76
N SER A 210 25.59 2.01 -21.93
CA SER A 210 24.41 2.19 -21.11
C SER A 210 23.56 0.92 -21.11
N ASN A 211 22.75 0.77 -20.07
CA ASN A 211 21.69 -0.24 -20.02
C ASN A 211 20.38 0.27 -20.67
N TYR A 212 19.50 -0.64 -21.08
CA TYR A 212 18.22 -0.37 -21.78
C TYR A 212 17.10 0.22 -20.89
N SER A 213 17.44 0.94 -19.83
CA SER A 213 16.42 1.49 -18.92
C SER A 213 15.76 2.75 -19.45
N SER A 214 14.42 2.74 -19.52
CA SER A 214 13.62 3.94 -19.78
C SER A 214 13.40 4.81 -18.55
N GLY A 215 13.74 4.34 -17.35
CA GLY A 215 13.43 5.01 -16.07
C GLY A 215 11.95 5.01 -15.67
N LYS A 216 11.03 4.51 -16.51
CA LYS A 216 9.57 4.54 -16.28
C LYS A 216 9.15 3.96 -14.92
N MET A 217 9.78 2.87 -14.47
CA MET A 217 9.44 2.25 -13.19
C MET A 217 9.82 3.15 -12.02
N GLY A 218 11.06 3.64 -11.98
CA GLY A 218 11.53 4.54 -10.92
C GLY A 218 10.70 5.83 -10.85
N PHE A 219 10.36 6.43 -12.00
CA PHE A 219 9.50 7.62 -12.05
C PHE A 219 8.06 7.33 -11.59
N ALA A 220 7.53 6.14 -11.86
CA ALA A 220 6.22 5.73 -11.35
C ALA A 220 6.24 5.59 -9.82
N ILE A 221 7.33 5.07 -9.24
CA ILE A 221 7.52 4.98 -7.78
C ILE A 221 7.64 6.38 -7.17
N VAL A 222 8.41 7.28 -7.78
CA VAL A 222 8.49 8.70 -7.36
C VAL A 222 7.10 9.33 -7.32
N LYS A 223 6.29 9.17 -8.37
CA LYS A 223 4.94 9.71 -8.43
C LYS A 223 4.05 9.12 -7.33
N ALA A 224 4.08 7.80 -7.13
CA ALA A 224 3.33 7.16 -6.07
C ALA A 224 3.74 7.68 -4.68
N ALA A 225 5.05 7.84 -4.43
CA ALA A 225 5.56 8.31 -3.15
C ALA A 225 5.13 9.77 -2.84
N ILE A 226 5.16 10.65 -3.85
CA ILE A 226 4.67 12.03 -3.71
C ILE A 226 3.15 12.04 -3.46
N GLU A 227 2.37 11.24 -4.19
CA GLU A 227 0.91 11.16 -4.03
C GLU A 227 0.51 10.66 -2.62
N GLU A 228 1.32 9.80 -2.02
CA GLU A 228 1.15 9.31 -0.65
C GLU A 228 1.76 10.29 0.40
N GLY A 229 2.33 11.42 -0.02
CA GLY A 229 2.78 12.50 0.86
C GLY A 229 4.22 12.40 1.36
N ALA A 230 5.05 11.54 0.76
CA ALA A 230 6.47 11.43 1.13
C ALA A 230 7.30 12.61 0.60
N GLN A 231 8.36 12.97 1.33
CA GLN A 231 9.38 13.91 0.89
C GLN A 231 10.39 13.19 0.01
N VAL A 232 10.23 13.28 -1.32
CA VAL A 232 11.01 12.47 -2.27
C VAL A 232 12.23 13.22 -2.81
N THR A 233 13.41 12.62 -2.63
CA THR A 233 14.64 13.00 -3.35
C THR A 233 14.86 12.02 -4.51
N LEU A 234 14.92 12.54 -5.74
CA LEU A 234 15.16 11.74 -6.95
C LEU A 234 16.57 11.99 -7.49
N ILE A 235 17.37 10.93 -7.62
CA ILE A 235 18.61 10.94 -8.40
C ILE A 235 18.35 10.24 -9.73
N SER A 236 18.34 11.01 -10.81
CA SER A 236 17.93 10.56 -12.14
C SER A 236 19.12 10.42 -13.08
N GLY A 237 19.23 9.25 -13.70
CA GLY A 237 19.91 9.02 -14.95
C GLY A 237 19.35 9.83 -16.12
N PRO A 238 20.01 9.83 -17.29
CA PRO A 238 19.52 10.52 -18.48
C PRO A 238 18.26 9.83 -19.05
N VAL A 239 17.11 10.49 -18.89
CA VAL A 239 15.80 10.08 -19.41
C VAL A 239 15.04 11.30 -19.96
N SER A 240 14.07 11.06 -20.84
CA SER A 240 13.17 12.10 -21.39
C SER A 240 11.85 12.25 -20.63
N LEU A 241 11.72 11.62 -19.45
CA LEU A 241 10.50 11.65 -18.66
C LEU A 241 10.33 12.98 -17.91
N PRO A 242 9.12 13.55 -17.85
CA PRO A 242 8.86 14.75 -17.07
C PRO A 242 9.06 14.46 -15.58
N THR A 243 9.64 15.44 -14.87
CA THR A 243 9.74 15.36 -13.42
C THR A 243 8.34 15.47 -12.80
N PRO A 244 7.93 14.53 -11.93
CA PRO A 244 6.64 14.64 -11.23
C PRO A 244 6.54 15.94 -10.41
N LYS A 245 5.38 16.60 -10.46
CA LYS A 245 5.08 17.76 -9.58
C LYS A 245 5.11 17.33 -8.12
N GLY A 246 5.60 18.19 -7.23
CA GLY A 246 5.70 17.90 -5.79
C GLY A 246 7.00 17.18 -5.37
N ILE A 247 7.97 17.03 -6.28
CA ILE A 247 9.30 16.51 -5.92
C ILE A 247 9.98 17.48 -4.92
N PHE A 248 10.60 16.94 -3.87
CA PHE A 248 11.34 17.77 -2.91
C PHE A 248 12.69 18.21 -3.50
N LYS A 249 13.43 17.26 -4.08
CA LYS A 249 14.73 17.53 -4.70
C LYS A 249 14.98 16.57 -5.87
N LYS A 250 15.47 17.08 -6.99
CA LYS A 250 15.94 16.28 -8.13
C LYS A 250 17.42 16.56 -8.39
N ILE A 251 18.21 15.51 -8.57
CA ILE A 251 19.63 15.57 -8.94
C ILE A 251 19.80 14.75 -10.22
N ASN A 252 20.41 15.32 -11.25
CA ASN A 252 20.73 14.59 -12.47
C ASN A 252 22.14 13.99 -12.34
N ALA A 253 22.29 12.72 -12.68
CA ALA A 253 23.55 12.00 -12.68
C ALA A 253 23.72 11.26 -14.02
N ILE A 254 24.82 11.52 -14.72
CA ILE A 254 25.04 10.94 -16.05
C ILE A 254 25.72 9.58 -15.93
N SER A 255 26.83 9.51 -15.20
CA SER A 255 27.58 8.27 -14.97
C SER A 255 27.20 7.56 -13.67
N ALA A 256 27.58 6.29 -13.54
CA ALA A 256 27.49 5.53 -12.30
C ALA A 256 28.25 6.22 -11.16
N PHE A 257 29.41 6.81 -11.45
CA PHE A 257 30.21 7.52 -10.45
C PHE A 257 29.55 8.83 -10.00
N ASP A 258 28.90 9.56 -10.90
CA ASP A 258 28.11 10.75 -10.54
C ASP A 258 26.90 10.38 -9.68
N MET A 259 26.23 9.27 -10.03
CA MET A 259 25.11 8.76 -9.26
C MET A 259 25.56 8.31 -7.86
N TYR A 260 26.71 7.66 -7.76
CA TYR A 260 27.32 7.27 -6.49
C TYR A 260 27.56 8.50 -5.59
N LYS A 261 28.25 9.52 -6.10
CA LYS A 261 28.51 10.77 -5.36
C LYS A 261 27.19 11.42 -4.91
N ALA A 262 26.21 11.52 -5.80
CA ALA A 262 24.91 12.11 -5.49
C ALA A 262 24.16 11.34 -4.40
N VAL A 263 24.21 10.00 -4.43
CA VAL A 263 23.59 9.14 -3.41
C VAL A 263 24.28 9.35 -2.06
N MET A 264 25.60 9.24 -2.01
CA MET A 264 26.34 9.36 -0.74
C MET A 264 26.19 10.74 -0.09
N LEU A 265 26.03 11.81 -0.89
CA LEU A 265 25.75 13.15 -0.38
C LEU A 265 24.30 13.33 0.11
N SER A 266 23.35 12.49 -0.34
CA SER A 266 21.92 12.67 -0.09
C SER A 266 21.30 11.59 0.80
N ILE A 267 22.03 10.50 1.09
CA ILE A 267 21.51 9.32 1.79
C ILE A 267 21.30 9.55 3.30
N ASN A 268 22.06 10.47 3.90
CA ASN A 268 21.91 10.81 5.31
C ASN A 268 20.50 11.36 5.58
N ASN A 269 19.89 10.92 6.69
CA ASN A 269 18.55 11.30 7.12
C ASN A 269 17.42 10.89 6.16
N GLN A 270 17.64 9.87 5.31
CA GLN A 270 16.57 9.22 4.55
C GLN A 270 16.03 8.05 5.35
N ASP A 271 14.72 7.85 5.33
CA ASP A 271 14.07 6.70 5.96
C ASP A 271 14.15 5.46 5.05
N ILE A 272 13.99 5.68 3.73
CA ILE A 272 13.94 4.61 2.73
C ILE A 272 14.83 4.98 1.53
N PHE A 273 15.62 4.02 1.07
CA PHE A 273 16.40 4.11 -0.17
C PHE A 273 15.90 3.09 -1.19
N ILE A 274 15.45 3.56 -2.36
CA ILE A 274 14.95 2.72 -3.45
C ILE A 274 15.92 2.80 -4.63
N ALA A 275 16.71 1.74 -4.81
CA ALA A 275 17.69 1.61 -5.89
C ALA A 275 17.05 1.00 -7.16
N CYS A 276 16.34 1.83 -7.92
CA CYS A 276 15.64 1.41 -9.15
C CYS A 276 16.42 1.77 -10.44
N ALA A 277 17.52 2.53 -10.35
CA ALA A 277 18.34 2.85 -11.51
C ALA A 277 19.04 1.61 -12.09
N ALA A 278 19.17 1.57 -13.42
CA ALA A 278 19.94 0.55 -14.13
C ALA A 278 21.38 1.04 -14.32
N ILE A 279 22.18 0.89 -13.28
CA ILE A 279 23.58 1.31 -13.23
C ILE A 279 24.45 0.35 -14.04
N THR A 280 25.37 0.89 -14.84
CA THR A 280 26.34 0.12 -15.63
C THR A 280 27.44 -0.40 -14.71
N ASP A 281 27.71 -1.71 -14.73
CA ASP A 281 28.69 -2.35 -13.83
C ASP A 281 30.15 -1.98 -14.14
N TYR A 282 30.44 -1.58 -15.38
CA TYR A 282 31.79 -1.25 -15.86
C TYR A 282 31.82 0.08 -16.60
N ARG A 283 32.93 0.80 -16.49
CA ARG A 283 33.25 2.01 -17.25
C ARG A 283 34.57 1.86 -18.00
N VAL A 284 34.76 2.67 -19.05
CA VAL A 284 36.06 2.73 -19.74
C VAL A 284 37.09 3.33 -18.80
N GLU A 285 38.25 2.67 -18.65
CA GLU A 285 39.33 3.12 -17.76
C GLU A 285 39.86 4.50 -18.16
N ASN A 286 40.18 4.66 -19.44
CA ASN A 286 40.71 5.89 -20.03
C ASN A 286 39.80 6.33 -21.18
N PHE A 287 38.71 7.04 -20.87
CA PHE A 287 37.83 7.59 -21.90
C PHE A 287 38.52 8.75 -22.64
N SER A 288 38.25 8.87 -23.94
CA SER A 288 38.85 9.93 -24.76
C SER A 288 38.10 11.25 -24.62
N ILE A 289 38.83 12.35 -24.50
CA ILE A 289 38.26 13.71 -24.51
C ILE A 289 37.94 14.16 -25.95
N GLN A 290 38.56 13.52 -26.95
CA GLN A 290 38.30 13.77 -28.37
C GLN A 290 37.57 12.57 -29.00
N LYS A 291 36.77 12.83 -30.05
CA LYS A 291 36.14 11.75 -30.83
C LYS A 291 37.23 10.82 -31.35
N ILE A 292 37.15 9.52 -31.01
CA ILE A 292 38.12 8.54 -31.48
C ILE A 292 37.96 8.44 -33.02
N LYS A 293 38.95 9.00 -33.73
CA LYS A 293 38.98 9.00 -35.20
C LYS A 293 39.16 7.57 -35.69
N LYS A 294 38.55 7.25 -36.84
CA LYS A 294 38.90 6.06 -37.61
C LYS A 294 40.33 6.26 -38.12
N LYS A 295 41.33 5.72 -37.42
CA LYS A 295 42.68 5.51 -38.00
C LYS A 295 42.64 4.22 -38.84
N HIS A 296 43.69 3.95 -39.63
CA HIS A 296 43.83 2.73 -40.44
C HIS A 296 43.71 1.39 -39.67
N ASN A 297 43.60 1.42 -38.34
CA ASN A 297 43.38 0.23 -37.52
C ASN A 297 41.97 -0.34 -37.75
N LYS A 298 41.92 -1.64 -38.08
CA LYS A 298 40.67 -2.38 -38.28
C LYS A 298 39.88 -2.65 -37.00
N GLN A 299 40.46 -2.41 -35.82
CA GLN A 299 39.89 -2.77 -34.52
C GLN A 299 40.04 -1.66 -33.48
N LEU A 300 39.05 -1.53 -32.59
CA LEU A 300 39.06 -0.66 -31.41
C LEU A 300 39.06 -1.53 -30.15
N THR A 301 40.06 -1.36 -29.30
CA THR A 301 40.12 -2.04 -28.00
C THR A 301 39.79 -1.04 -26.89
N LEU A 302 38.85 -1.39 -26.01
CA LEU A 302 38.48 -0.61 -24.84
C LEU A 302 38.77 -1.43 -23.57
N LYS A 303 39.50 -0.84 -22.62
CA LYS A 303 39.75 -1.44 -21.32
C LYS A 303 38.71 -0.96 -20.32
N PHE A 304 38.12 -1.90 -19.59
CA PHE A 304 37.04 -1.65 -18.65
C PHE A 304 37.49 -1.82 -17.20
N ILE A 305 36.97 -0.97 -16.33
CA ILE A 305 37.11 -1.07 -14.87
C ILE A 305 35.73 -1.04 -14.22
N LYS A 306 35.62 -1.68 -13.05
CA LYS A 306 34.35 -1.83 -12.33
C LYS A 306 33.89 -0.48 -11.75
N ASN A 307 32.60 -0.23 -11.80
CA ASN A 307 31.96 0.91 -11.13
C ASN A 307 31.68 0.62 -9.64
N PRO A 308 31.56 1.67 -8.81
CA PRO A 308 31.18 1.52 -7.41
C PRO A 308 29.80 0.85 -7.27
N ASP A 309 29.68 -0.05 -6.31
CA ASP A 309 28.42 -0.73 -6.02
C ASP A 309 27.59 0.08 -5.03
N ILE A 310 26.88 1.08 -5.53
CA ILE A 310 26.07 2.04 -4.75
C ILE A 310 25.18 1.33 -3.70
N LEU A 311 24.58 0.20 -4.08
CA LEU A 311 23.66 -0.52 -3.20
C LEU A 311 24.39 -1.16 -2.01
N SER A 312 25.56 -1.75 -2.25
CA SER A 312 26.41 -2.33 -1.20
C SER A 312 27.00 -1.23 -0.30
N GLU A 313 27.38 -0.08 -0.87
CA GLU A 313 27.91 1.06 -0.11
C GLU A 313 26.85 1.72 0.80
N VAL A 314 25.59 1.80 0.36
CA VAL A 314 24.50 2.25 1.26
C VAL A 314 24.22 1.19 2.34
N ALA A 315 24.30 -0.10 2.00
CA ALA A 315 24.06 -1.19 2.93
C ALA A 315 25.14 -1.36 4.00
N SER A 316 26.37 -0.87 3.75
CA SER A 316 27.49 -0.87 4.69
C SER A 316 27.49 0.32 5.67
N LEU A 317 26.58 1.28 5.50
CA LEU A 317 26.42 2.38 6.44
C LEU A 317 26.11 1.87 7.86
N LYS A 318 26.61 2.59 8.87
CA LYS A 318 26.35 2.30 10.29
C LYS A 318 24.84 2.25 10.55
N TYR A 319 24.42 1.41 11.49
CA TYR A 319 23.01 1.14 11.80
C TYR A 319 22.16 2.41 11.95
N ASN A 320 22.65 3.41 12.69
CA ASN A 320 21.96 4.69 12.92
C ASN A 320 21.86 5.61 11.69
N LYS A 321 22.53 5.28 10.60
CA LYS A 321 22.54 6.03 9.33
C LYS A 321 22.02 5.22 8.15
N ARG A 322 21.75 3.92 8.34
CA ARG A 322 21.34 3.00 7.28
C ARG A 322 19.83 3.08 7.09
N PRO A 323 19.33 3.54 5.93
CA PRO A 323 17.89 3.54 5.65
C PRO A 323 17.36 2.12 5.46
N TYR A 324 16.04 1.99 5.31
CA TYR A 324 15.45 0.77 4.76
C TYR A 324 15.75 0.67 3.27
N ILE A 325 16.41 -0.41 2.85
CA ILE A 325 16.98 -0.55 1.51
C ILE A 325 16.09 -1.43 0.64
N VAL A 326 15.64 -0.86 -0.47
CA VAL A 326 14.90 -1.56 -1.52
C VAL A 326 15.77 -1.64 -2.78
N GLY A 327 16.20 -2.84 -3.14
CA GLY A 327 16.97 -3.10 -4.36
C GLY A 327 16.11 -3.61 -5.50
N PHE A 328 16.57 -3.41 -6.74
CA PHE A 328 15.99 -4.06 -7.93
C PHE A 328 16.94 -5.09 -8.55
N SER A 329 16.36 -6.12 -9.15
CA SER A 329 17.09 -7.10 -9.95
C SER A 329 16.28 -7.43 -11.20
N ALA A 330 16.90 -7.26 -12.36
CA ALA A 330 16.38 -7.75 -13.62
C ALA A 330 17.21 -8.98 -14.00
N ASP A 331 16.54 -10.10 -14.28
CA ASP A 331 17.21 -11.34 -14.64
C ASP A 331 16.40 -12.09 -15.71
N THR A 332 17.06 -12.93 -16.48
CA THR A 332 16.46 -13.77 -17.52
C THR A 332 16.25 -15.20 -17.05
N GLU A 333 17.04 -15.66 -16.07
CA GLU A 333 17.05 -17.04 -15.61
C GLU A 333 17.12 -17.11 -14.08
N ASN A 334 16.58 -18.18 -13.48
CA ASN A 334 16.71 -18.46 -12.04
C ASN A 334 16.41 -17.27 -11.11
N ILE A 335 15.46 -16.42 -11.50
CA ILE A 335 15.15 -15.11 -10.91
C ILE A 335 15.06 -15.17 -9.38
N LYS A 336 14.34 -16.17 -8.85
CA LYS A 336 14.14 -16.36 -7.41
C LYS A 336 15.47 -16.55 -6.68
N LYS A 337 16.30 -17.48 -7.17
CA LYS A 337 17.60 -17.81 -6.57
C LYS A 337 18.54 -16.60 -6.63
N ASN A 338 18.71 -16.02 -7.81
CA ASN A 338 19.61 -14.90 -8.04
C ASN A 338 19.22 -13.66 -7.21
N ALA A 339 17.91 -13.37 -7.12
CA ALA A 339 17.42 -12.26 -6.31
C ALA A 339 17.67 -12.50 -4.81
N GLN A 340 17.38 -13.70 -4.29
CA GLN A 340 17.61 -14.02 -2.88
C GLN A 340 19.10 -13.96 -2.51
N GLU A 341 19.97 -14.54 -3.34
CA GLU A 341 21.42 -14.48 -3.15
C GLU A 341 21.93 -13.04 -3.18
N LYS A 342 21.47 -12.22 -4.14
CA LYS A 342 21.82 -10.80 -4.22
C LYS A 342 21.34 -10.02 -2.99
N ARG A 343 20.15 -10.32 -2.47
CA ARG A 343 19.60 -9.70 -1.25
C ARG A 343 20.50 -9.97 -0.04
N ILE A 344 20.84 -11.24 0.18
CA ILE A 344 21.65 -11.67 1.32
C ILE A 344 23.07 -11.11 1.20
N ARG A 345 23.72 -11.33 0.05
CA ARG A 345 25.10 -10.89 -0.19
C ARG A 345 25.31 -9.39 -0.01
N LYS A 346 24.33 -8.58 -0.43
CA LYS A 346 24.40 -7.10 -0.33
C LYS A 346 23.69 -6.53 0.90
N ASN A 347 23.23 -7.37 1.82
CA ASN A 347 22.49 -6.96 3.02
C ASN A 347 21.32 -5.99 2.74
N ILE A 348 20.45 -6.37 1.79
CA ILE A 348 19.29 -5.58 1.35
C ILE A 348 18.04 -6.03 2.12
N ASP A 349 17.20 -5.08 2.53
CA ASP A 349 15.98 -5.38 3.29
C ASP A 349 14.89 -6.00 2.41
N LEU A 350 14.66 -5.40 1.23
CA LEU A 350 13.70 -5.88 0.22
C LEU A 350 14.36 -5.87 -1.15
N ILE A 351 14.27 -6.97 -1.90
CA ILE A 351 14.65 -6.98 -3.32
C ILE A 351 13.43 -7.24 -4.21
N CYS A 352 13.31 -6.42 -5.24
CA CYS A 352 12.26 -6.47 -6.25
C CYS A 352 12.85 -7.08 -7.53
N ALA A 353 12.48 -8.32 -7.83
CA ALA A 353 12.96 -9.02 -9.01
C ALA A 353 11.92 -8.94 -10.15
N ASN A 354 12.37 -8.69 -11.37
CA ASN A 354 11.53 -8.77 -12.56
C ASN A 354 12.18 -9.65 -13.63
N ASP A 355 11.34 -10.49 -14.25
CA ASP A 355 11.70 -11.28 -15.43
C ASP A 355 11.77 -10.37 -16.65
N ILE A 356 12.93 -10.29 -17.31
CA ILE A 356 13.10 -9.53 -18.56
C ILE A 356 13.16 -10.41 -19.81
N SER A 357 13.00 -11.73 -19.68
CA SER A 357 12.93 -12.66 -20.82
C SER A 357 11.56 -12.60 -21.53
N LYS A 358 10.51 -12.17 -20.83
CA LYS A 358 9.14 -12.14 -21.35
C LYS A 358 8.92 -10.94 -22.28
N PRO A 359 8.45 -11.14 -23.53
CA PRO A 359 8.11 -10.03 -24.41
C PRO A 359 7.02 -9.16 -23.80
N ASN A 360 7.08 -7.85 -24.06
CA ASN A 360 6.15 -6.82 -23.57
C ASN A 360 6.15 -6.55 -22.05
N GLN A 361 7.15 -7.02 -21.31
CA GLN A 361 7.30 -6.76 -19.85
C GLN A 361 8.72 -6.28 -19.53
N GLY A 362 8.92 -5.60 -18.40
CA GLY A 362 10.25 -5.15 -17.97
C GLY A 362 10.73 -3.85 -18.66
N PHE A 363 11.89 -3.89 -19.31
CA PHE A 363 12.52 -2.71 -19.91
C PHE A 363 11.70 -2.17 -21.09
N ASN A 364 11.65 -0.85 -21.23
CA ASN A 364 10.90 -0.10 -22.25
C ASN A 364 9.37 -0.34 -22.35
N SER A 365 8.81 -1.35 -21.68
CA SER A 365 7.37 -1.61 -21.57
C SER A 365 6.65 -0.66 -20.60
N ASN A 366 5.33 -0.53 -20.76
CA ASN A 366 4.43 0.12 -19.80
C ASN A 366 3.94 -0.85 -18.71
N TYR A 367 4.13 -2.16 -18.90
CA TYR A 367 3.74 -3.22 -17.98
C TYR A 367 4.96 -3.83 -17.31
N ASN A 368 4.78 -4.32 -16.08
CA ASN A 368 5.79 -5.08 -15.37
C ASN A 368 5.12 -6.00 -14.34
N GLU A 369 5.85 -7.02 -13.91
CA GLU A 369 5.55 -7.90 -12.79
C GLU A 369 6.75 -7.85 -11.84
N LEU A 370 6.51 -7.93 -10.53
CA LEU A 370 7.58 -7.94 -9.54
C LEU A 370 7.42 -9.10 -8.58
N HIS A 371 8.48 -9.88 -8.41
CA HIS A 371 8.61 -10.86 -7.35
C HIS A 371 9.44 -10.23 -6.22
N LEU A 372 8.80 -10.00 -5.08
CA LEU A 372 9.41 -9.39 -3.91
C LEU A 372 9.99 -10.47 -3.00
N PHE A 373 11.20 -10.24 -2.48
CA PHE A 373 11.86 -11.09 -1.50
C PHE A 373 12.39 -10.26 -0.32
N TRP A 374 12.07 -10.69 0.90
CA TRP A 374 12.54 -10.09 2.15
C TRP A 374 12.90 -11.19 3.16
N ASN A 375 13.23 -10.83 4.40
CA ASN A 375 13.72 -11.82 5.37
C ASN A 375 12.69 -12.89 5.75
N GLN A 376 11.42 -12.52 5.92
CA GLN A 376 10.36 -13.43 6.35
C GLN A 376 9.57 -14.07 5.20
N GLY A 377 9.92 -13.82 3.92
CA GLY A 377 9.16 -14.43 2.82
C GLY A 377 9.37 -13.84 1.43
N ASN A 378 8.43 -14.20 0.56
CA ASN A 378 8.34 -13.70 -0.81
C ASN A 378 6.88 -13.46 -1.19
N MET A 379 6.66 -12.63 -2.21
CA MET A 379 5.32 -12.29 -2.72
C MET A 379 5.41 -11.85 -4.17
N ILE A 380 4.42 -12.22 -4.98
CA ILE A 380 4.31 -11.77 -6.37
C ILE A 380 3.32 -10.61 -6.46
N LEU A 381 3.78 -9.49 -7.02
CA LEU A 381 2.93 -8.43 -7.53
C LEU A 381 2.67 -8.69 -9.01
N SER A 382 1.49 -9.25 -9.30
CA SER A 382 1.09 -9.64 -10.65
C SER A 382 1.18 -8.51 -11.67
N ILE A 383 1.29 -8.89 -12.94
CA ILE A 383 1.43 -7.97 -14.06
C ILE A 383 0.41 -6.82 -14.01
N LYS A 384 0.93 -5.59 -14.05
CA LYS A 384 0.13 -4.37 -14.10
C LYS A 384 0.86 -3.30 -14.90
N ASN A 385 0.14 -2.23 -15.24
CA ASN A 385 0.81 -1.02 -15.68
C ASN A 385 1.72 -0.50 -14.55
N LYS A 386 2.85 0.11 -14.92
CA LYS A 386 3.90 0.53 -13.97
C LYS A 386 3.40 1.51 -12.91
N ILE A 387 2.39 2.32 -13.21
CA ILE A 387 1.80 3.28 -12.25
C ILE A 387 1.05 2.54 -11.14
N SER A 388 0.15 1.62 -11.48
CA SER A 388 -0.60 0.83 -10.50
C SER A 388 0.33 -0.13 -9.75
N LEU A 389 1.32 -0.70 -10.44
CA LEU A 389 2.33 -1.54 -9.81
C LEU A 389 3.18 -0.75 -8.81
N ALA A 390 3.59 0.48 -9.13
CA ALA A 390 4.35 1.34 -8.23
C ALA A 390 3.58 1.67 -6.95
N LYS A 391 2.27 1.94 -7.04
CA LYS A 391 1.42 2.16 -5.84
C LYS A 391 1.37 0.91 -4.95
N LYS A 392 1.14 -0.26 -5.55
CA LYS A 392 1.15 -1.53 -4.80
C LYS A 392 2.51 -1.82 -4.17
N LEU A 393 3.58 -1.62 -4.92
CA LEU A 393 4.94 -1.81 -4.43
C LEU A 393 5.24 -0.87 -3.26
N LEU A 394 4.94 0.42 -3.42
CA LEU A 394 5.15 1.41 -2.37
C LEU A 394 4.40 1.05 -1.10
N HIS A 395 3.13 0.66 -1.21
CA HIS A 395 2.34 0.19 -0.07
C HIS A 395 3.03 -0.96 0.67
N GLN A 396 3.55 -1.96 -0.06
CA GLN A 396 4.27 -3.09 0.56
C GLN A 396 5.61 -2.67 1.18
N ILE A 397 6.36 -1.78 0.53
CA ILE A 397 7.59 -1.20 1.08
C ILE A 397 7.30 -0.56 2.44
N ILE A 398 6.24 0.24 2.54
CA ILE A 398 5.84 0.93 3.77
C ILE A 398 5.45 -0.08 4.84
N VAL A 399 4.62 -1.07 4.52
CA VAL A 399 4.22 -2.12 5.47
C VAL A 399 5.45 -2.84 6.03
N PHE A 400 6.45 -3.15 5.20
CA PHE A 400 7.67 -3.81 5.66
C PHE A 400 8.60 -2.87 6.44
N TYR A 401 8.71 -1.61 6.03
CA TYR A 401 9.43 -0.57 6.75
C TYR A 401 8.89 -0.38 8.17
N GLU A 402 7.58 -0.22 8.32
CA GLU A 402 6.93 -0.07 9.63
C GLU A 402 7.11 -1.31 10.50
N LYS A 403 6.96 -2.51 9.93
CA LYS A 403 7.19 -3.76 10.66
C LYS A 403 8.62 -3.88 11.18
N LYS A 404 9.61 -3.37 10.44
CA LYS A 404 11.01 -3.40 10.87
C LYS A 404 11.32 -2.41 11.99
N ASN A 405 10.63 -1.26 12.02
CA ASN A 405 10.90 -0.17 12.97
C ASN A 405 9.94 -0.14 14.18
N LYS A 406 8.91 -0.99 14.22
CA LYS A 406 8.04 -1.19 15.41
C LYS A 406 8.65 -2.12 16.46
N TYR A 407 9.76 -2.76 16.15
CA TYR A 407 10.60 -3.58 17.03
C TYR A 407 12.03 -3.07 16.95
#